data_AF-A0A937N4Y0-F1
#
_entry.id   AF-A0A937N4Y0-F1
#
_cell.length_a   1.000
_cell.length_b   1.000
_cell.length_c   1.000
_cell.angle_alpha   90.00
_cell.angle_beta   90.00
_cell.angle_gamma   90.00
#
_symmetry.space_group_name_H-M   'P 1'
#
loop_
_entity.id
_entity.type
_entity.pdbx_description
1 polymer ?
#
loop_
_entity_poly.entity_id
_entity_poly.type
_entity_poly.pdbx_seq_one_letter_code
_entity_poly.pdbx_strand_id
1 'polypeptide(L)'
;MNNKRKRIPALMGRRIAVRSLAVVMLSLSAGLGSRCLFAHEHTAPKYPVSFRSTGADSEADDDSTCRLTLKLIDSTTKKPRAGLVRITTSDGHVLSLEGLLNRGTGLRQSHRANEWQVLLESATVSVPRKQLTIEAVSGLETELTRKTVDLSDQAASTHTLPLVRFYDAASRDWRNGNTHLHLMSISREQADQYLRSVSRADELELVFVSFLRRAKAERGYISNTYTEEDLKKLSTHDVTFGFGEEHRHNFGPGGEGYGHVMFLDIDKLIRPVSIGPGIMGEGSDFPSLRFAIDKARGDGATIVWCHNAFGRQEVPEWVSGTLDAHNIFDGGTQGTYEDTYYRFMNIGMRVPFSTGTDWFIFDFSRVFVEVPQPLTIPRWLEALRAGKSFITNGPLLELQVDQCGPGDVLRLSQPTQLEIRGRAVGRCDFQKIEVIHNGSVVASKASSPVGGHFKAELTCPIEVNEPGWIALRVNSQVKNELGGNIFGHTSAVYIELAEKNIFKPDVAKELIIDMQESIRAIEEKAVFADGTERDQVLNIYREGIANLNKRLSQE
;
A
#
# COMPACT_ATOMS: atom_id res chain seq x y z
N MET A 1 -65.78 -59.02 29.58
CA MET A 1 -65.82 -60.08 28.56
C MET A 1 -65.31 -59.52 27.24
N ASN A 2 -64.35 -60.22 26.62
CA ASN A 2 -64.00 -60.33 25.18
C ASN A 2 -64.87 -59.52 24.17
N ASN A 3 -64.41 -59.05 23.01
CA ASN A 3 -63.25 -59.28 22.15
C ASN A 3 -63.38 -58.25 20.99
N LYS A 4 -62.32 -57.55 20.58
CA LYS A 4 -61.50 -57.82 19.37
C LYS A 4 -62.18 -57.73 17.99
N ARG A 5 -61.42 -57.05 17.10
CA ARG A 5 -61.13 -57.30 15.66
C ARG A 5 -62.05 -56.60 14.64
N LYS A 6 -61.52 -55.61 13.90
CA LYS A 6 -60.62 -55.64 12.71
C LYS A 6 -61.42 -55.78 11.40
N ARG A 7 -61.37 -54.77 10.52
CA ARG A 7 -60.67 -54.79 9.20
C ARG A 7 -60.96 -53.51 8.39
N ILE A 8 -59.89 -53.01 7.77
CA ILE A 8 -59.79 -51.99 6.71
C ILE A 8 -59.64 -52.77 5.38
N PRO A 9 -60.10 -52.27 4.20
CA PRO A 9 -59.26 -51.48 3.25
C PRO A 9 -60.11 -50.40 2.51
N ALA A 10 -59.65 -49.44 1.68
CA ALA A 10 -58.38 -48.94 1.17
C ALA A 10 -58.67 -47.63 0.38
N LEU A 11 -57.69 -46.71 0.35
CA LEU A 11 -57.34 -45.67 -0.66
C LEU A 11 -58.47 -44.78 -1.26
N MET A 12 -58.34 -43.46 -1.48
CA MET A 12 -57.23 -42.62 -1.91
C MET A 12 -57.73 -41.16 -1.87
N GLY A 13 -56.88 -40.15 -1.59
CA GLY A 13 -57.22 -38.78 -2.01
C GLY A 13 -56.76 -37.61 -1.13
N ARG A 14 -55.53 -37.16 -1.39
CA ARG A 14 -55.03 -35.78 -1.31
C ARG A 14 -54.88 -35.09 0.06
N ARG A 15 -53.60 -34.98 0.42
CA ARG A 15 -52.99 -34.12 1.45
C ARG A 15 -53.03 -32.66 1.03
N ILE A 16 -53.51 -31.78 1.92
CA ILE A 16 -52.86 -30.52 2.30
C ILE A 16 -53.15 -30.35 3.79
N ALA A 17 -52.11 -30.37 4.63
CA ALA A 17 -52.24 -30.08 6.06
C ALA A 17 -51.10 -29.18 6.50
N VAL A 18 -51.47 -27.95 6.83
CA VAL A 18 -50.77 -27.06 7.75
C VAL A 18 -50.94 -27.62 9.16
N ARG A 19 -49.86 -27.72 9.96
CA ARG A 19 -49.90 -27.58 11.42
C ARG A 19 -48.49 -27.61 12.06
N SER A 20 -48.21 -26.52 12.77
CA SER A 20 -47.68 -26.38 14.14
C SER A 20 -47.04 -27.60 14.83
N LEU A 21 -45.88 -27.42 15.47
CA LEU A 21 -45.74 -27.38 16.95
C LEU A 21 -44.28 -27.15 17.42
N ALA A 22 -44.14 -26.22 18.37
CA ALA A 22 -43.39 -26.26 19.64
C ALA A 22 -42.00 -26.95 19.78
N VAL A 23 -41.06 -26.12 20.28
CA VAL A 23 -40.11 -26.31 21.41
C VAL A 23 -38.99 -27.35 21.27
N VAL A 24 -37.73 -26.88 21.37
CA VAL A 24 -36.70 -27.30 22.36
C VAL A 24 -35.58 -26.23 22.40
N MET A 25 -35.27 -25.71 23.59
CA MET A 25 -34.00 -25.02 23.89
C MET A 25 -32.87 -26.06 23.86
N LEU A 26 -31.83 -25.82 23.07
CA LEU A 26 -30.49 -26.31 23.36
C LEU A 26 -29.45 -25.33 22.81
N SER A 27 -28.69 -24.80 23.75
CA SER A 27 -27.44 -24.07 23.57
C SER A 27 -26.42 -24.89 22.78
N LEU A 28 -25.91 -24.35 21.69
CA LEU A 28 -24.59 -24.71 21.15
C LEU A 28 -23.99 -23.52 20.41
N SER A 29 -23.03 -22.91 21.09
CA SER A 29 -21.90 -22.18 20.51
C SER A 29 -21.32 -22.94 19.31
N ALA A 30 -21.40 -22.36 18.12
CA ALA A 30 -20.73 -22.86 16.94
C ALA A 30 -20.10 -21.70 16.17
N GLY A 31 -18.79 -21.55 16.38
CA GLY A 31 -17.81 -21.21 15.35
C GLY A 31 -17.98 -19.87 14.64
N LEU A 32 -17.44 -18.81 15.24
CA LEU A 32 -16.70 -17.83 14.43
C LEU A 32 -15.50 -18.57 13.82
N GLY A 33 -15.68 -19.10 12.61
CA GLY A 33 -14.58 -19.57 11.80
C GLY A 33 -13.70 -18.39 11.43
N SER A 34 -12.50 -18.35 11.99
CA SER A 34 -11.41 -17.46 11.61
C SER A 34 -11.26 -17.45 10.09
N ARG A 35 -11.66 -16.36 9.45
CA ARG A 35 -11.13 -15.98 8.15
C ARG A 35 -9.75 -15.39 8.40
N CYS A 36 -8.74 -16.24 8.56
CA CYS A 36 -7.35 -15.82 8.35
C CYS A 36 -7.24 -15.41 6.87
N LEU A 37 -7.25 -14.10 6.62
CA LEU A 37 -6.78 -13.57 5.35
C LEU A 37 -5.28 -13.86 5.26
N PHE A 38 -4.92 -14.91 4.53
CA PHE A 38 -3.53 -15.15 4.14
C PHE A 38 -3.12 -14.07 3.13
N ALA A 39 -2.49 -13.00 3.60
CA ALA A 39 -1.90 -11.98 2.76
C ALA A 39 -0.37 -11.96 2.91
N HIS A 40 0.31 -13.12 2.77
CA HIS A 40 1.79 -13.14 2.69
C HIS A 40 2.38 -14.22 1.76
N GLU A 41 1.60 -15.19 1.29
CA GLU A 41 2.01 -16.10 0.19
C GLU A 41 1.37 -15.74 -1.16
N HIS A 42 0.47 -14.76 -1.18
CA HIS A 42 -0.35 -14.44 -2.37
C HIS A 42 0.21 -13.34 -3.27
N THR A 43 1.34 -12.72 -2.92
CA THR A 43 2.07 -11.76 -3.76
C THR A 43 3.38 -12.30 -4.30
N ALA A 44 4.04 -13.23 -3.60
CA ALA A 44 5.18 -13.96 -4.17
C ALA A 44 4.71 -14.87 -5.32
N PRO A 45 5.33 -14.83 -6.51
CA PRO A 45 5.09 -15.83 -7.53
C PRO A 45 5.59 -17.18 -7.02
N LYS A 46 4.67 -18.14 -6.86
CA LYS A 46 5.03 -19.57 -6.92
C LYS A 46 5.13 -19.89 -8.42
N TYR A 47 6.11 -20.72 -8.81
CA TYR A 47 6.41 -21.24 -10.16
C TYR A 47 7.52 -20.52 -10.96
N PRO A 48 8.36 -21.30 -11.67
CA PRO A 48 9.43 -20.76 -12.50
C PRO A 48 8.87 -20.03 -13.72
N VAL A 49 9.40 -18.84 -13.98
CA VAL A 49 9.17 -18.10 -15.22
C VAL A 49 9.80 -18.91 -16.36
N SER A 50 8.99 -19.46 -17.26
CA SER A 50 9.49 -20.05 -18.49
C SER A 50 9.74 -18.95 -19.51
N PHE A 51 11.00 -18.60 -19.72
CA PHE A 51 11.42 -17.80 -20.86
C PHE A 51 11.54 -18.72 -22.07
N ARG A 52 10.68 -18.52 -23.09
CA ARG A 52 11.00 -18.97 -24.44
C ARG A 52 11.99 -17.97 -25.02
N SER A 53 13.25 -18.40 -25.19
CA SER A 53 14.15 -17.77 -26.16
C SER A 53 13.70 -18.23 -27.55
N THR A 54 13.08 -17.36 -28.33
CA THR A 54 12.93 -17.60 -29.77
C THR A 54 14.08 -16.90 -30.46
N GLY A 55 14.95 -17.72 -31.06
CA GLY A 55 16.01 -17.28 -31.93
C GLY A 55 15.47 -16.52 -33.13
N ALA A 56 16.34 -15.67 -33.67
CA ALA A 56 16.12 -14.96 -34.92
C ALA A 56 15.82 -15.95 -36.05
N ASP A 57 14.72 -15.71 -36.77
CA ASP A 57 14.62 -16.03 -38.19
C ASP A 57 13.48 -15.24 -38.89
N SER A 58 13.86 -14.66 -40.03
CA SER A 58 13.07 -14.15 -41.17
C SER A 58 12.01 -13.06 -40.96
N GLU A 59 12.35 -11.85 -41.43
CA GLU A 59 11.40 -10.86 -41.94
C GLU A 59 10.65 -11.45 -43.15
N ALA A 60 9.50 -12.07 -42.89
CA ALA A 60 8.42 -12.13 -43.87
C ALA A 60 7.41 -11.07 -43.46
N ASP A 61 7.17 -10.08 -44.33
CA ASP A 61 6.04 -9.16 -44.23
C ASP A 61 4.77 -10.02 -44.24
N ASP A 62 4.25 -10.35 -43.05
CA ASP A 62 2.92 -10.93 -42.93
C ASP A 62 1.93 -9.81 -43.26
N ASP A 63 1.31 -9.92 -44.42
CA ASP A 63 0.32 -8.98 -44.95
C ASP A 63 -0.91 -8.81 -44.04
N SER A 64 -0.97 -9.56 -42.93
CA SER A 64 -1.95 -9.45 -41.85
C SER A 64 -1.60 -8.43 -40.76
N THR A 65 -0.39 -7.85 -40.76
CA THR A 65 0.12 -6.98 -39.68
C THR A 65 0.38 -5.52 -40.12
N CYS A 66 0.25 -4.60 -39.16
CA CYS A 66 0.50 -3.17 -39.27
C CYS A 66 1.67 -2.79 -38.36
N ARG A 67 2.66 -2.07 -38.88
CA ARG A 67 3.70 -1.42 -38.06
C ARG A 67 3.13 -0.15 -37.44
N LEU A 68 2.73 -0.22 -36.17
CA LEU A 68 2.14 0.89 -35.44
C LEU A 68 3.18 1.62 -34.60
N THR A 69 3.43 2.89 -34.91
CA THR A 69 4.30 3.77 -34.13
C THR A 69 3.48 4.58 -33.14
N LEU A 70 3.78 4.46 -31.85
CA LEU A 70 3.11 5.16 -30.76
C LEU A 70 4.05 6.17 -30.13
N LYS A 71 3.51 7.36 -29.82
CA LYS A 71 4.18 8.41 -29.04
C LYS A 71 3.21 8.98 -28.02
N LEU A 72 3.66 9.18 -26.79
CA LEU A 72 2.91 9.89 -25.76
C LEU A 72 3.44 11.32 -25.62
N ILE A 73 2.55 12.30 -25.53
CA ILE A 73 2.92 13.70 -25.28
C ILE A 73 2.05 14.30 -24.17
N ASP A 74 2.64 15.20 -23.39
CA ASP A 74 1.86 16.08 -22.53
C ASP A 74 1.00 17.01 -23.40
N SER A 75 -0.31 17.03 -23.15
CA SER A 75 -1.27 17.79 -23.96
C SER A 75 -1.05 19.30 -23.93
N THR A 76 -0.45 19.83 -22.86
CA THR A 76 -0.20 21.27 -22.67
C THR A 76 1.16 21.66 -23.23
N THR A 77 2.23 21.00 -22.76
CA THR A 77 3.61 21.37 -23.13
C THR A 77 4.05 20.80 -24.49
N LYS A 78 3.30 19.82 -25.02
CA LYS A 78 3.61 19.06 -26.24
C LYS A 78 4.93 18.27 -26.17
N LYS A 79 5.58 18.20 -25.01
CA LYS A 79 6.80 17.43 -24.80
C LYS A 79 6.48 15.93 -24.70
N PRO A 80 7.40 15.04 -25.13
CA PRO A 80 7.29 13.61 -24.85
C PRO A 80 7.14 13.34 -23.36
N ARG A 81 6.36 12.33 -22.99
CA ARG A 81 6.15 11.90 -21.60
C ARG A 81 6.11 10.38 -21.55
N ALA A 82 6.83 9.77 -20.61
CA ALA A 82 6.77 8.32 -20.40
C ALA A 82 5.40 7.92 -19.83
N GLY A 83 4.93 6.70 -20.12
CA GLY A 83 3.65 6.23 -19.60
C GLY A 83 3.40 4.76 -19.86
N LEU A 84 2.20 4.33 -19.51
CA LEU A 84 1.68 3.00 -19.76
C LEU A 84 0.75 3.04 -20.96
N VAL A 85 0.85 2.04 -21.83
CA VAL A 85 -0.07 1.82 -22.95
C VAL A 85 -0.72 0.46 -22.83
N ARG A 86 -1.94 0.34 -23.34
CA ARG A 86 -2.65 -0.91 -23.53
C ARG A 86 -3.34 -0.88 -24.88
N ILE A 87 -3.22 -1.93 -25.67
CA ILE A 87 -3.93 -2.07 -26.95
C ILE A 87 -4.89 -3.24 -26.84
N THR A 88 -6.16 -3.00 -27.16
CA THR A 88 -7.22 -4.01 -27.19
C THR A 88 -7.82 -4.12 -28.58
N THR A 89 -8.15 -5.34 -28.98
CA THR A 89 -8.97 -5.63 -30.16
C THR A 89 -10.45 -5.39 -29.86
N SER A 90 -11.28 -5.34 -30.90
CA SER A 90 -12.73 -5.09 -30.79
C SER A 90 -13.48 -6.16 -29.97
N ASP A 91 -12.95 -7.37 -29.84
CA ASP A 91 -13.47 -8.45 -28.98
C ASP A 91 -12.95 -8.39 -27.54
N GLY A 92 -12.17 -7.35 -27.19
CA GLY A 92 -11.67 -7.09 -25.84
C GLY A 92 -10.37 -7.82 -25.48
N HIS A 93 -9.73 -8.53 -26.42
CA HIS A 93 -8.45 -9.15 -26.15
C HIS A 93 -7.32 -8.12 -26.07
N VAL A 94 -6.51 -8.20 -25.00
CA VAL A 94 -5.35 -7.31 -24.80
C VAL A 94 -4.16 -7.88 -25.57
N LEU A 95 -3.54 -7.06 -26.41
CA LEU A 95 -2.37 -7.44 -27.20
C LEU A 95 -1.09 -7.37 -26.36
N SER A 96 -0.21 -8.36 -26.55
CA SER A 96 1.18 -8.26 -26.13
C SER A 96 1.95 -7.43 -27.14
N LEU A 97 2.68 -6.42 -26.67
CA LEU A 97 3.45 -5.52 -27.53
C LEU A 97 4.93 -5.91 -27.45
N GLU A 98 5.37 -6.74 -28.39
CA GLU A 98 6.76 -7.19 -28.45
C GLU A 98 7.73 -5.99 -28.51
N GLY A 99 8.84 -6.09 -27.78
CA GLY A 99 9.83 -5.01 -27.64
C GLY A 99 9.52 -3.98 -26.55
N LEU A 100 8.31 -3.95 -25.99
CA LEU A 100 7.98 -3.12 -24.82
C LEU A 100 8.03 -3.94 -23.53
N LEU A 101 8.53 -3.32 -22.46
CA LEU A 101 8.52 -3.93 -21.14
C LEU A 101 7.07 -4.07 -20.65
N ASN A 102 6.66 -5.28 -20.26
CA ASN A 102 5.38 -5.49 -19.64
C ASN A 102 5.38 -4.90 -18.21
N ARG A 103 4.39 -4.07 -17.89
CA ARG A 103 4.28 -3.40 -16.59
C ARG A 103 4.09 -4.39 -15.44
N GLY A 104 3.57 -5.58 -15.71
CA GLY A 104 3.39 -6.69 -14.80
C GLY A 104 4.59 -7.66 -14.70
N THR A 105 5.77 -7.34 -15.26
CA THR A 105 6.98 -8.17 -15.09
C THR A 105 7.20 -8.53 -13.62
N GLY A 106 7.37 -9.83 -13.34
CA GLY A 106 7.57 -10.38 -12.00
C GLY A 106 6.29 -10.65 -11.20
N LEU A 107 5.14 -10.19 -11.68
CA LEU A 107 3.83 -10.45 -11.06
C LEU A 107 3.20 -11.73 -11.58
N ARG A 108 2.14 -12.17 -10.90
CA ARG A 108 1.31 -13.29 -11.34
C ARG A 108 0.66 -12.98 -12.69
N GLN A 109 0.56 -13.98 -13.57
CA GLN A 109 -0.03 -13.80 -14.91
C GLN A 109 -1.47 -13.24 -14.89
N SER A 110 -2.25 -13.54 -13.86
CA SER A 110 -3.61 -13.03 -13.69
C SER A 110 -3.69 -11.58 -13.20
N HIS A 111 -2.56 -10.95 -12.85
CA HIS A 111 -2.53 -9.58 -12.36
C HIS A 111 -2.83 -8.60 -13.51
N ARG A 112 -3.71 -7.60 -13.30
CA ARG A 112 -4.13 -6.67 -14.36
C ARG A 112 -3.01 -5.78 -14.88
N ALA A 113 -1.95 -5.58 -14.10
CA ALA A 113 -0.73 -4.91 -14.59
C ALA A 113 -0.11 -5.61 -15.82
N ASN A 114 -0.38 -6.91 -16.06
CA ASN A 114 0.07 -7.60 -17.27
C ASN A 114 -0.62 -7.11 -18.55
N GLU A 115 -1.74 -6.38 -18.43
CA GLU A 115 -2.45 -5.77 -19.56
C GLU A 115 -1.79 -4.49 -20.07
N TRP A 116 -0.75 -4.00 -19.38
CA TRP A 116 -0.12 -2.71 -19.67
C TRP A 116 1.35 -2.89 -20.05
N GLN A 117 1.83 -2.05 -20.96
CA GLN A 117 3.22 -2.01 -21.39
C GLN A 117 3.81 -0.61 -21.18
N VAL A 118 5.09 -0.56 -20.86
CA VAL A 118 5.82 0.69 -20.63
C VAL A 118 6.26 1.30 -21.96
N LEU A 119 5.90 2.56 -22.17
CA LEU A 119 6.32 3.38 -23.31
C LEU A 119 7.04 4.63 -22.80
N LEU A 120 8.38 4.66 -22.93
CA LEU A 120 9.19 5.76 -22.40
C LEU A 120 9.25 6.98 -23.34
N GLU A 121 9.25 6.72 -24.64
CA GLU A 121 9.34 7.76 -25.67
C GLU A 121 8.40 7.41 -26.84
N SER A 122 8.96 7.11 -28.00
CA SER A 122 8.25 6.57 -29.16
C SER A 122 8.70 5.13 -29.40
N ALA A 123 7.78 4.27 -29.80
CA ALA A 123 8.11 2.89 -30.17
C ALA A 123 7.24 2.43 -31.34
N THR A 124 7.79 1.55 -32.18
CA THR A 124 7.07 0.89 -33.27
C THR A 124 6.85 -0.57 -32.88
N VAL A 125 5.60 -1.01 -32.91
CA VAL A 125 5.18 -2.37 -32.56
C VAL A 125 4.41 -2.98 -33.72
N SER A 126 4.51 -4.30 -33.89
CA SER A 126 3.69 -5.04 -34.86
C SER A 126 2.34 -5.38 -34.23
N VAL A 127 1.24 -5.01 -34.89
CA VAL A 127 -0.14 -5.26 -34.43
C VAL A 127 -0.99 -5.80 -35.59
N PRO A 128 -2.09 -6.53 -35.35
CA PRO A 128 -2.94 -7.00 -36.44
C PRO A 128 -3.61 -5.83 -37.19
N ARG A 129 -3.77 -5.97 -38.51
CA ARG A 129 -4.54 -5.05 -39.38
C ARG A 129 -6.04 -5.17 -39.08
N LYS A 130 -6.48 -4.54 -38.01
CA LYS A 130 -7.89 -4.51 -37.54
C LYS A 130 -8.19 -3.18 -36.87
N GLN A 131 -9.45 -2.99 -36.49
CA GLN A 131 -9.81 -1.94 -35.55
C GLN A 131 -9.27 -2.25 -34.15
N LEU A 132 -8.51 -1.32 -33.59
CA LEU A 132 -7.89 -1.43 -32.27
C LEU A 132 -8.28 -0.25 -31.39
N THR A 133 -8.35 -0.46 -30.08
CA THR A 133 -8.46 0.60 -29.08
C THR A 133 -7.15 0.72 -28.33
N ILE A 134 -6.55 1.90 -28.38
CA ILE A 134 -5.31 2.23 -27.68
C ILE A 134 -5.66 3.08 -26.46
N GLU A 135 -5.21 2.65 -25.30
CA GLU A 135 -5.35 3.35 -24.03
C GLU A 135 -3.98 3.75 -23.50
N ALA A 136 -3.88 4.94 -22.89
CA ALA A 136 -2.64 5.42 -22.30
C ALA A 136 -2.86 6.26 -21.04
N VAL A 137 -1.95 6.11 -20.07
CA VAL A 137 -1.85 6.91 -18.84
C VAL A 137 -0.38 7.20 -18.52
N SER A 138 -0.12 8.24 -17.73
CA SER A 138 1.19 8.49 -17.13
C SER A 138 1.02 8.87 -15.67
N GLY A 139 1.77 8.20 -14.79
CA GLY A 139 1.70 8.37 -13.34
C GLY A 139 0.27 8.31 -12.78
N LEU A 140 -0.01 9.20 -11.83
CA LEU A 140 -1.36 9.39 -11.26
C LEU A 140 -2.06 10.65 -11.76
N GLU A 141 -1.34 11.50 -12.51
CA GLU A 141 -1.73 12.90 -12.73
C GLU A 141 -2.43 13.16 -14.07
N THR A 142 -2.48 12.16 -14.96
CA THR A 142 -3.11 12.28 -16.28
C THR A 142 -4.45 11.57 -16.35
N GLU A 143 -5.37 12.05 -17.17
CA GLU A 143 -6.58 11.33 -17.57
C GLU A 143 -6.24 10.04 -18.34
N LEU A 144 -7.22 9.14 -18.47
CA LEU A 144 -7.12 7.98 -19.35
C LEU A 144 -7.33 8.44 -20.78
N THR A 145 -6.27 8.42 -21.58
CA THR A 145 -6.39 8.67 -23.01
C THR A 145 -6.90 7.41 -23.68
N ARG A 146 -7.96 7.52 -24.48
CA ARG A 146 -8.51 6.40 -25.27
C ARG A 146 -8.67 6.83 -26.72
N LYS A 147 -8.15 6.02 -27.64
CA LYS A 147 -8.24 6.26 -29.08
C LYS A 147 -8.54 4.95 -29.81
N THR A 148 -9.64 4.92 -30.56
CA THR A 148 -9.94 3.83 -31.49
C THR A 148 -9.36 4.17 -32.87
N VAL A 149 -8.70 3.20 -33.49
CA VAL A 149 -7.99 3.34 -34.76
C VAL A 149 -8.34 2.17 -35.66
N ASP A 150 -8.55 2.42 -36.95
CA ASP A 150 -8.77 1.38 -37.95
C ASP A 150 -7.50 1.19 -38.78
N LEU A 151 -6.87 0.01 -38.61
CA LEU A 151 -5.62 -0.36 -39.27
C LEU A 151 -5.84 -1.41 -40.37
N SER A 152 -7.09 -1.73 -40.73
CA SER A 152 -7.43 -2.86 -41.61
C SER A 152 -6.71 -2.81 -42.96
N ASP A 153 -6.54 -1.62 -43.52
CA ASP A 153 -5.87 -1.40 -44.82
C ASP A 153 -4.50 -0.72 -44.67
N GLN A 154 -3.89 -0.74 -43.48
CA GLN A 154 -2.65 -0.02 -43.19
C GLN A 154 -1.48 -0.96 -42.95
N ALA A 155 -0.46 -0.89 -43.81
CA ALA A 155 0.83 -1.56 -43.57
C ALA A 155 1.64 -0.89 -42.46
N ALA A 156 1.47 0.42 -42.26
CA ALA A 156 2.07 1.17 -41.17
C ALA A 156 1.19 2.35 -40.77
N SER A 157 1.25 2.74 -39.50
CA SER A 157 0.51 3.88 -38.96
C SER A 157 1.28 4.54 -37.82
N THR A 158 1.09 5.85 -37.65
CA THR A 158 1.71 6.60 -36.55
C THR A 158 0.66 7.36 -35.77
N HIS A 159 0.67 7.20 -34.45
CA HIS A 159 -0.26 7.88 -33.55
C HIS A 159 0.47 8.53 -32.38
N THR A 160 0.29 9.84 -32.28
CA THR A 160 0.62 10.60 -31.08
C THR A 160 -0.60 10.70 -30.19
N LEU A 161 -0.49 10.22 -28.96
CA LEU A 161 -1.54 10.20 -27.95
C LEU A 161 -1.32 11.35 -26.95
N PRO A 162 -2.27 12.29 -26.82
CA PRO A 162 -2.14 13.40 -25.89
C PRO A 162 -2.56 12.98 -24.48
N LEU A 163 -1.68 13.15 -23.51
CA LEU A 163 -1.95 12.96 -22.08
C LEU A 163 -2.43 14.28 -21.47
N VAL A 164 -3.69 14.32 -21.06
CA VAL A 164 -4.27 15.47 -20.36
C VAL A 164 -3.93 15.38 -18.88
N ARG A 165 -3.11 16.30 -18.39
CA ARG A 165 -2.72 16.37 -16.97
C ARG A 165 -3.76 17.18 -16.20
N PHE A 166 -4.42 16.55 -15.22
CA PHE A 166 -5.46 17.18 -14.39
C PHE A 166 -4.94 17.67 -13.04
N TYR A 167 -3.72 17.26 -12.66
CA TYR A 167 -3.04 17.68 -11.44
C TYR A 167 -1.56 17.88 -11.70
N ASP A 168 -0.93 18.83 -11.02
CA ASP A 168 0.52 19.00 -11.00
C ASP A 168 1.02 19.01 -9.56
N ALA A 169 1.51 17.87 -9.06
CA ALA A 169 1.99 17.75 -7.68
C ALA A 169 3.25 18.58 -7.44
N ALA A 170 4.22 18.47 -8.35
CA ALA A 170 5.50 19.15 -8.24
C ALA A 170 5.36 20.69 -8.21
N SER A 171 4.41 21.27 -8.95
CA SER A 171 4.12 22.71 -8.89
C SER A 171 3.51 23.18 -7.55
N ARG A 172 3.06 22.23 -6.74
CA ARG A 172 2.47 22.43 -5.40
C ARG A 172 3.39 21.90 -4.29
N ASP A 173 4.68 21.74 -4.60
CA ASP A 173 5.71 21.20 -3.70
C ASP A 173 5.45 19.78 -3.16
N TRP A 174 4.49 19.05 -3.71
CA TRP A 174 4.25 17.64 -3.37
C TRP A 174 5.15 16.73 -4.19
N ARG A 175 6.01 15.96 -3.50
CA ARG A 175 6.99 15.04 -4.10
C ARG A 175 6.69 13.60 -3.69
N ASN A 176 6.67 12.69 -4.65
CA ASN A 176 6.18 11.33 -4.42
C ASN A 176 7.27 10.28 -4.30
N GLY A 177 7.00 9.21 -3.55
CA GLY A 177 7.89 8.07 -3.46
C GLY A 177 7.24 6.77 -3.02
N ASN A 178 7.92 5.67 -3.33
CA ASN A 178 7.60 4.33 -2.88
C ASN A 178 8.65 3.89 -1.85
N THR A 179 8.23 3.66 -0.61
CA THR A 179 9.12 3.39 0.53
C THR A 179 9.45 1.92 0.73
N HIS A 180 8.84 1.01 -0.03
CA HIS A 180 8.98 -0.42 0.20
C HIS A 180 8.95 -1.18 -1.13
N LEU A 181 10.11 -1.61 -1.61
CA LEU A 181 10.23 -2.41 -2.83
C LEU A 181 11.31 -3.48 -2.73
N HIS A 182 10.91 -4.70 -3.07
CA HIS A 182 11.74 -5.87 -3.26
C HIS A 182 11.50 -6.45 -4.66
N LEU A 183 12.54 -7.03 -5.23
CA LEU A 183 12.51 -7.68 -6.53
C LEU A 183 13.09 -9.08 -6.39
N MET A 184 12.54 -10.03 -7.15
CA MET A 184 13.00 -11.42 -7.14
C MET A 184 12.84 -12.09 -8.51
N SER A 185 13.58 -13.17 -8.72
CA SER A 185 13.36 -14.12 -9.83
C SER A 185 13.44 -13.49 -11.23
N ILE A 186 14.20 -12.39 -11.37
CA ILE A 186 14.60 -11.76 -12.64
C ILE A 186 16.11 -11.51 -12.62
N SER A 187 16.74 -11.34 -13.80
CA SER A 187 18.16 -11.00 -13.88
C SER A 187 18.44 -9.58 -13.40
N ARG A 188 19.71 -9.25 -13.15
CA ARG A 188 20.11 -7.89 -12.77
C ARG A 188 19.80 -6.88 -13.86
N GLU A 189 20.04 -7.24 -15.12
CA GLU A 189 19.75 -6.41 -16.29
C GLU A 189 18.24 -6.15 -16.42
N GLN A 190 17.42 -7.18 -16.19
CA GLN A 190 15.96 -7.05 -16.17
C GLN A 190 15.49 -6.17 -15.01
N ALA A 191 16.11 -6.29 -13.83
CA ALA A 191 15.79 -5.44 -12.68
C ALA A 191 16.17 -3.97 -12.92
N ASP A 192 17.34 -3.69 -13.50
CA ASP A 192 17.75 -2.34 -13.88
C ASP A 192 16.78 -1.73 -14.92
N GLN A 193 16.40 -2.52 -15.93
CA GLN A 193 15.41 -2.11 -16.93
C GLN A 193 14.04 -1.84 -16.29
N TYR A 194 13.60 -2.72 -15.38
CA TYR A 194 12.34 -2.60 -14.67
C TYR A 194 12.29 -1.31 -13.83
N LEU A 195 13.30 -1.11 -12.97
CA LEU A 195 13.40 0.05 -12.09
C LEU A 195 13.42 1.35 -12.90
N ARG A 196 14.24 1.45 -13.96
CA ARG A 196 14.29 2.64 -14.82
C ARG A 196 12.97 2.90 -15.55
N SER A 197 12.37 1.85 -16.09
CA SER A 197 11.26 2.02 -17.04
C SER A 197 9.93 2.19 -16.32
N VAL A 198 9.62 1.33 -15.36
CA VAL A 198 8.36 1.39 -14.62
C VAL A 198 8.28 2.65 -13.78
N SER A 199 9.35 3.02 -13.07
CA SER A 199 9.34 4.24 -12.24
C SER A 199 9.08 5.50 -13.08
N ARG A 200 9.66 5.60 -14.28
CA ARG A 200 9.43 6.74 -15.18
C ARG A 200 8.00 6.76 -15.75
N ALA A 201 7.45 5.61 -16.13
CA ALA A 201 6.08 5.52 -16.63
C ALA A 201 5.03 5.79 -15.55
N ASP A 202 5.32 5.38 -14.32
CA ASP A 202 4.49 5.61 -13.14
C ASP A 202 4.77 6.99 -12.49
N GLU A 203 5.69 7.79 -13.03
CA GLU A 203 6.12 9.09 -12.50
C GLU A 203 6.53 9.07 -11.01
N LEU A 204 7.20 7.99 -10.60
CA LEU A 204 7.82 7.88 -9.28
C LEU A 204 9.12 8.70 -9.25
N GLU A 205 9.23 9.60 -8.27
CA GLU A 205 10.41 10.45 -8.12
C GLU A 205 11.46 9.86 -7.17
N LEU A 206 11.01 9.07 -6.18
CA LEU A 206 11.85 8.36 -5.23
C LEU A 206 11.38 6.92 -5.04
N VAL A 207 12.29 5.95 -5.12
CA VAL A 207 11.99 4.54 -4.85
C VAL A 207 13.06 3.94 -3.95
N PHE A 208 12.67 3.43 -2.78
CA PHE A 208 13.57 2.68 -1.92
C PHE A 208 13.61 1.20 -2.35
N VAL A 209 14.76 0.75 -2.81
CA VAL A 209 15.01 -0.65 -3.15
C VAL A 209 15.64 -1.32 -1.94
N SER A 210 14.95 -2.34 -1.42
CA SER A 210 15.21 -2.81 -0.07
C SER A 210 15.83 -4.21 -0.05
N PHE A 211 16.87 -4.34 0.78
CA PHE A 211 17.51 -5.61 1.10
C PHE A 211 16.69 -6.34 2.16
N LEU A 212 16.53 -7.67 2.03
CA LEU A 212 15.86 -8.48 3.06
C LEU A 212 16.44 -9.89 3.11
N ARG A 213 16.33 -10.56 4.26
CA ARG A 213 16.77 -11.97 4.36
C ARG A 213 15.64 -12.92 4.73
N ARG A 214 15.63 -14.04 4.03
CA ARG A 214 14.90 -15.26 4.39
C ARG A 214 15.75 -16.44 3.95
N ALA A 215 16.14 -17.30 4.88
CA ALA A 215 17.06 -18.38 4.57
C ALA A 215 16.53 -19.25 3.42
N LYS A 216 17.44 -19.69 2.55
CA LYS A 216 17.20 -20.42 1.29
C LYS A 216 16.51 -19.60 0.19
N ALA A 217 15.46 -18.84 0.52
CA ALA A 217 14.70 -18.05 -0.46
C ALA A 217 15.49 -16.83 -0.98
N GLU A 218 16.38 -16.26 -0.16
CA GLU A 218 17.16 -15.06 -0.49
C GLU A 218 18.04 -15.18 -1.75
N ARG A 219 18.34 -16.41 -2.19
CA ARG A 219 19.06 -16.68 -3.45
C ARG A 219 18.33 -16.11 -4.68
N GLY A 220 17.01 -15.96 -4.59
CA GLY A 220 16.18 -15.42 -5.66
C GLY A 220 15.92 -13.92 -5.55
N TYR A 221 16.34 -13.24 -4.47
CA TYR A 221 16.03 -11.83 -4.25
C TYR A 221 17.06 -10.96 -4.97
N ILE A 222 16.70 -10.44 -6.14
CA ILE A 222 17.62 -9.64 -6.95
C ILE A 222 17.90 -8.28 -6.30
N SER A 223 16.96 -7.77 -5.49
CA SER A 223 17.15 -6.54 -4.70
C SER A 223 18.38 -6.62 -3.78
N ASN A 224 18.72 -7.82 -3.29
CA ASN A 224 19.89 -8.04 -2.44
C ASN A 224 21.25 -7.91 -3.17
N THR A 225 21.24 -7.77 -4.49
CA THR A 225 22.47 -7.58 -5.28
C THR A 225 22.83 -6.11 -5.47
N TYR A 226 21.94 -5.18 -5.10
CA TYR A 226 22.20 -3.75 -5.19
C TYR A 226 22.97 -3.25 -3.98
N THR A 227 23.98 -2.44 -4.25
CA THR A 227 24.62 -1.57 -3.26
C THR A 227 24.04 -0.16 -3.35
N GLU A 228 24.31 0.68 -2.34
CA GLU A 228 23.96 2.09 -2.38
C GLU A 228 24.59 2.80 -3.62
N GLU A 229 25.84 2.47 -3.96
CA GLU A 229 26.52 3.02 -5.13
C GLU A 229 25.83 2.61 -6.45
N ASP A 230 25.36 1.36 -6.55
CA ASP A 230 24.63 0.90 -7.73
C ASP A 230 23.33 1.68 -7.91
N LEU A 231 22.58 1.91 -6.83
CA LEU A 231 21.32 2.66 -6.88
C LEU A 231 21.55 4.14 -7.20
N LYS A 232 22.64 4.73 -6.67
CA LYS A 232 23.10 6.08 -7.08
C LYS A 232 23.42 6.14 -8.58
N LYS A 233 24.09 5.13 -9.15
CA LYS A 233 24.37 5.02 -10.59
C LYS A 233 23.12 4.77 -11.44
N LEU A 234 22.13 4.08 -10.88
CA LEU A 234 20.86 3.79 -11.53
C LEU A 234 19.94 5.01 -11.58
N SER A 235 20.08 5.91 -10.59
CA SER A 235 19.32 7.14 -10.47
C SER A 235 19.54 8.07 -11.66
N THR A 236 18.52 8.86 -11.97
CA THR A 236 18.50 9.82 -13.07
C THR A 236 17.88 11.13 -12.60
N HIS A 237 17.77 12.11 -13.48
CA HIS A 237 17.02 13.34 -13.18
C HIS A 237 15.51 13.10 -12.99
N ASP A 238 14.97 12.01 -13.53
CA ASP A 238 13.53 11.67 -13.45
C ASP A 238 13.19 10.92 -12.15
N VAL A 239 14.08 10.04 -11.69
CA VAL A 239 13.87 9.16 -10.52
C VAL A 239 15.17 8.97 -9.74
N THR A 240 15.07 9.08 -8.42
CA THR A 240 16.12 8.74 -7.47
C THR A 240 15.83 7.39 -6.83
N PHE A 241 16.84 6.55 -6.67
CA PHE A 241 16.75 5.28 -5.95
C PHE A 241 17.48 5.36 -4.61
N GLY A 242 16.75 5.11 -3.52
CA GLY A 242 17.30 5.02 -2.16
C GLY A 242 17.62 3.58 -1.77
N PHE A 243 18.64 3.40 -0.93
CA PHE A 243 18.97 2.09 -0.37
C PHE A 243 18.17 1.87 0.93
N GLY A 244 17.46 0.75 1.01
CA GLY A 244 16.67 0.38 2.18
C GLY A 244 16.96 -1.02 2.66
N GLU A 245 16.45 -1.35 3.84
CA GLU A 245 16.48 -2.69 4.42
C GLU A 245 15.13 -2.97 5.08
N GLU A 246 14.56 -4.15 4.83
CA GLU A 246 13.44 -4.67 5.61
C GLU A 246 14.01 -5.60 6.69
N HIS A 247 13.98 -5.14 7.94
CA HIS A 247 14.40 -5.91 9.12
C HIS A 247 13.23 -6.72 9.66
N ARG A 248 13.43 -8.03 9.88
CA ARG A 248 12.29 -8.97 10.00
C ARG A 248 12.44 -9.98 11.13
N HIS A 249 11.30 -10.36 11.68
CA HIS A 249 11.16 -11.57 12.49
C HIS A 249 9.78 -12.22 12.30
N ASN A 250 9.76 -13.56 12.18
CA ASN A 250 8.56 -14.38 12.08
C ASN A 250 8.73 -15.63 12.96
N PHE A 251 7.67 -16.13 13.60
CA PHE A 251 7.75 -17.43 14.32
C PHE A 251 7.84 -18.63 13.37
N GLY A 252 7.48 -18.45 12.10
CA GLY A 252 7.58 -19.48 11.07
C GLY A 252 7.48 -18.91 9.66
N PRO A 253 7.65 -19.74 8.63
CA PRO A 253 7.66 -19.29 7.24
C PRO A 253 6.35 -18.60 6.85
N GLY A 254 6.41 -17.30 6.55
CA GLY A 254 5.25 -16.51 6.13
C GLY A 254 4.21 -16.25 7.22
N GLY A 255 4.50 -16.61 8.49
CA GLY A 255 3.64 -16.36 9.64
C GLY A 255 4.00 -15.05 10.36
N GLU A 256 3.12 -14.62 11.26
CA GLU A 256 3.37 -13.47 12.13
C GLU A 256 4.44 -13.79 13.19
N GLY A 257 5.20 -12.77 13.61
CA GLY A 257 6.15 -12.82 14.72
C GLY A 257 6.20 -11.46 15.42
N TYR A 258 7.39 -10.96 15.75
CA TYR A 258 7.56 -9.59 16.20
C TYR A 258 7.11 -8.58 15.14
N GLY A 259 7.28 -8.87 13.84
CA GLY A 259 6.89 -7.99 12.75
C GLY A 259 8.05 -7.64 11.83
N HIS A 260 7.84 -6.66 10.94
CA HIS A 260 8.87 -6.14 10.05
C HIS A 260 8.95 -4.61 10.11
N VAL A 261 10.15 -4.08 9.92
CA VAL A 261 10.41 -2.64 9.95
C VAL A 261 11.37 -2.28 8.81
N MET A 262 11.05 -1.24 8.05
CA MET A 262 11.95 -0.66 7.07
C MET A 262 12.94 0.29 7.73
N PHE A 263 14.20 0.18 7.33
CA PHE A 263 15.22 1.20 7.52
C PHE A 263 15.49 1.85 6.16
N LEU A 264 15.23 3.14 6.07
CA LEU A 264 15.39 3.92 4.83
C LEU A 264 16.61 4.83 4.94
N ASP A 265 17.33 4.96 3.81
CA ASP A 265 18.54 5.79 3.67
C ASP A 265 19.67 5.31 4.59
N ILE A 266 19.92 4.00 4.55
CA ILE A 266 21.03 3.37 5.28
C ILE A 266 22.32 3.40 4.44
N ASP A 267 23.45 3.67 5.08
CA ASP A 267 24.77 3.59 4.44
C ASP A 267 25.28 2.14 4.31
N LYS A 268 24.84 1.28 5.23
CA LYS A 268 25.26 -0.12 5.35
C LYS A 268 24.13 -0.94 5.99
N LEU A 269 24.13 -2.23 5.71
CA LEU A 269 23.17 -3.15 6.30
C LEU A 269 23.27 -3.17 7.83
N ILE A 270 22.12 -3.14 8.48
CA ILE A 270 21.98 -3.38 9.91
C ILE A 270 21.96 -4.89 10.12
N ARG A 271 22.69 -5.37 11.13
CA ARG A 271 22.92 -6.81 11.34
C ARG A 271 22.51 -7.22 12.76
N PRO A 272 21.83 -8.36 12.91
CA PRO A 272 21.34 -9.25 11.84
C PRO A 272 20.19 -8.62 11.01
N VAL A 273 20.11 -8.90 9.70
CA VAL A 273 19.02 -8.34 8.84
C VAL A 273 17.67 -8.98 9.19
N SER A 274 17.66 -10.27 9.53
CA SER A 274 16.46 -10.96 9.99
C SER A 274 16.82 -11.81 11.20
N ILE A 275 15.84 -11.99 12.09
CA ILE A 275 16.01 -12.65 13.39
C ILE A 275 15.17 -13.92 13.44
N GLY A 276 15.67 -14.93 14.16
CA GLY A 276 14.86 -16.04 14.59
C GLY A 276 14.91 -17.26 13.67
N PRO A 277 14.81 -18.48 14.23
CA PRO A 277 14.78 -19.70 13.45
C PRO A 277 13.56 -19.78 12.52
N GLY A 278 12.48 -19.04 12.79
CA GLY A 278 11.30 -19.03 11.94
C GLY A 278 11.52 -18.46 10.53
N ILE A 279 12.50 -17.54 10.37
CA ILE A 279 12.86 -16.95 9.07
C ILE A 279 14.27 -17.36 8.60
N MET A 280 15.20 -17.56 9.53
CA MET A 280 16.59 -17.91 9.24
C MET A 280 16.87 -19.41 9.30
N GLY A 281 15.99 -20.21 9.91
CA GLY A 281 16.18 -21.66 10.09
C GLY A 281 17.23 -22.03 11.13
N GLU A 282 17.83 -21.05 11.81
CA GLU A 282 18.86 -21.20 12.84
C GLU A 282 18.79 -20.04 13.84
N GLY A 283 19.51 -20.15 14.95
CA GLY A 283 19.57 -19.14 16.01
C GLY A 283 18.38 -19.18 16.98
N SER A 284 18.28 -18.13 17.80
CA SER A 284 17.15 -17.83 18.68
C SER A 284 16.35 -16.64 18.13
N ASP A 285 15.14 -16.42 18.64
CA ASP A 285 14.31 -15.24 18.42
C ASP A 285 14.84 -14.00 19.19
N PHE A 286 16.17 -13.91 19.32
CA PHE A 286 16.90 -12.81 19.93
C PHE A 286 17.95 -12.27 18.94
N PRO A 287 18.20 -10.95 18.87
CA PRO A 287 17.60 -9.86 19.65
C PRO A 287 16.16 -9.52 19.22
N SER A 288 15.49 -8.56 19.88
CA SER A 288 14.20 -8.04 19.38
C SER A 288 14.40 -7.10 18.19
N LEU A 289 13.31 -6.68 17.53
CA LEU A 289 13.37 -5.66 16.47
C LEU A 289 13.98 -4.34 16.98
N ARG A 290 13.77 -4.02 18.27
CA ARG A 290 14.26 -2.79 18.92
C ARG A 290 15.77 -2.62 18.78
N PHE A 291 16.52 -3.70 18.92
CA PHE A 291 17.97 -3.67 18.83
C PHE A 291 18.45 -3.11 17.48
N ALA A 292 17.83 -3.57 16.39
CA ALA A 292 18.17 -3.10 15.06
C ALA A 292 17.61 -1.71 14.79
N ILE A 293 16.41 -1.39 15.29
CA ILE A 293 15.81 -0.06 15.22
C ILE A 293 16.73 0.99 15.86
N ASP A 294 17.18 0.77 17.09
CA ASP A 294 18.03 1.73 17.81
C ASP A 294 19.37 1.95 17.09
N LYS A 295 19.95 0.88 16.53
CA LYS A 295 21.17 0.96 15.73
C LYS A 295 20.96 1.73 14.43
N ALA A 296 19.88 1.43 13.69
CA ALA A 296 19.54 2.11 12.45
C ALA A 296 19.31 3.61 12.69
N ARG A 297 18.59 3.97 13.76
CA ARG A 297 18.38 5.35 14.18
C ARG A 297 19.69 6.05 14.52
N GLY A 298 20.59 5.36 15.23
CA GLY A 298 21.93 5.87 15.55
C GLY A 298 22.78 6.17 14.30
N ASP A 299 22.55 5.42 13.21
CA ASP A 299 23.17 5.63 11.91
C ASP A 299 22.39 6.63 11.01
N GLY A 300 21.31 7.26 11.52
CA GLY A 300 20.55 8.31 10.82
C GLY A 300 19.39 7.83 9.95
N ALA A 301 19.08 6.53 9.97
CA ALA A 301 18.01 5.97 9.14
C ALA A 301 16.62 6.45 9.57
N THR A 302 15.71 6.55 8.59
CA THR A 302 14.27 6.70 8.88
C THR A 302 13.63 5.34 9.09
N ILE A 303 12.88 5.19 10.17
CA ILE A 303 12.30 3.93 10.62
C ILE A 303 10.80 3.89 10.29
N VAL A 304 10.39 2.93 9.46
CA VAL A 304 8.99 2.80 9.02
C VAL A 304 8.47 1.42 9.36
N TRP A 305 7.37 1.34 10.13
CA TRP A 305 6.72 0.05 10.40
C TRP A 305 6.03 -0.49 9.13
N CYS A 306 6.14 -1.79 8.87
CA CYS A 306 5.60 -2.42 7.66
C CYS A 306 4.23 -3.08 7.89
N HIS A 307 3.44 -3.21 6.81
CA HIS A 307 2.29 -4.11 6.73
C HIS A 307 1.17 -3.85 7.73
N ASN A 308 1.00 -2.60 8.14
CA ASN A 308 -0.03 -2.18 9.07
C ASN A 308 -0.04 -3.03 10.36
N ALA A 309 -1.16 -3.70 10.64
CA ALA A 309 -1.39 -4.47 11.86
C ALA A 309 -0.55 -5.76 11.98
N PHE A 310 0.36 -6.04 11.04
CA PHE A 310 1.09 -7.31 11.01
C PHE A 310 2.38 -7.25 11.83
N GLY A 311 2.29 -7.66 13.08
CA GLY A 311 3.45 -7.87 13.94
C GLY A 311 3.19 -7.48 15.39
N ARG A 312 3.74 -8.28 16.30
CA ARG A 312 3.46 -8.18 17.72
C ARG A 312 4.16 -7.01 18.40
N GLN A 313 5.28 -6.53 17.86
CA GLN A 313 6.06 -5.46 18.47
C GLN A 313 5.60 -4.05 18.05
N GLU A 314 4.59 -3.90 17.19
CA GLU A 314 4.11 -2.60 16.70
C GLU A 314 3.81 -1.61 17.84
N VAL A 315 2.96 -2.02 18.78
CA VAL A 315 2.46 -1.17 19.87
C VAL A 315 3.59 -0.65 20.77
N PRO A 316 4.48 -1.47 21.35
CA PRO A 316 5.55 -0.94 22.19
C PRO A 316 6.54 -0.05 21.43
N GLU A 317 6.75 -0.26 20.13
CA GLU A 317 7.55 0.65 19.29
C GLU A 317 6.92 2.05 19.21
N TRP A 318 5.62 2.14 18.91
CA TRP A 318 4.91 3.42 18.94
C TRP A 318 4.91 4.08 20.32
N VAL A 319 4.66 3.31 21.39
CA VAL A 319 4.65 3.83 22.78
C VAL A 319 5.99 4.43 23.18
N SER A 320 7.09 3.87 22.69
CA SER A 320 8.43 4.35 22.98
C SER A 320 8.92 5.50 22.09
N GLY A 321 8.25 5.79 20.98
CA GLY A 321 8.62 6.85 20.03
C GLY A 321 9.82 6.53 19.13
N THR A 322 10.04 5.25 18.77
CA THR A 322 11.15 4.84 17.89
C THR A 322 10.82 4.73 16.41
N LEU A 323 9.54 4.78 16.06
CA LEU A 323 9.08 4.78 14.67
C LEU A 323 8.89 6.20 14.19
N ASP A 324 9.25 6.47 12.93
CA ASP A 324 9.05 7.78 12.33
C ASP A 324 7.88 7.82 11.35
N ALA A 325 7.48 6.68 10.79
CA ALA A 325 6.30 6.57 9.94
C ALA A 325 5.75 5.14 9.93
N HIS A 326 4.64 4.95 9.22
CA HIS A 326 3.97 3.67 9.17
C HIS A 326 3.39 3.38 7.79
N ASN A 327 3.71 2.20 7.23
CA ASN A 327 3.12 1.73 5.98
C ASN A 327 1.73 1.13 6.19
N ILE A 328 0.71 1.82 5.65
CA ILE A 328 -0.70 1.41 5.79
C ILE A 328 -1.07 0.25 4.88
N PHE A 329 -0.73 0.35 3.61
CA PHE A 329 -1.00 -0.70 2.63
C PHE A 329 0.25 -0.93 1.80
N ASP A 330 1.02 -1.96 2.12
CA ASP A 330 2.21 -2.39 1.40
C ASP A 330 2.26 -3.93 1.35
N GLY A 331 2.23 -4.49 0.14
CA GLY A 331 2.12 -5.95 -0.07
C GLY A 331 0.75 -6.55 0.24
N GLY A 332 -0.24 -5.75 0.65
CA GLY A 332 -1.62 -6.17 0.90
C GLY A 332 -2.45 -5.14 1.68
N THR A 333 -3.69 -5.50 2.01
CA THR A 333 -4.58 -4.72 2.88
C THR A 333 -4.88 -5.52 4.14
N GLN A 334 -3.97 -5.47 5.11
CA GLN A 334 -4.20 -6.06 6.43
C GLN A 334 -4.72 -4.98 7.37
N GLY A 335 -5.80 -5.27 8.10
CA GLY A 335 -6.47 -4.30 8.97
C GLY A 335 -7.11 -3.12 8.23
N THR A 336 -7.67 -2.21 9.02
CA THR A 336 -8.25 -0.94 8.59
C THR A 336 -7.47 0.24 9.18
N TYR A 337 -7.90 1.48 8.90
CA TYR A 337 -7.29 2.65 9.54
C TYR A 337 -7.60 2.71 11.04
N GLU A 338 -8.79 2.22 11.39
CA GLU A 338 -9.37 2.15 12.71
C GLU A 338 -8.69 1.10 13.60
N ASP A 339 -8.24 -0.02 13.03
CA ASP A 339 -7.63 -1.14 13.78
C ASP A 339 -6.22 -0.83 14.33
N THR A 340 -5.55 0.20 13.80
CA THR A 340 -4.15 0.52 14.10
C THR A 340 -3.93 2.03 14.30
N TYR A 341 -3.83 2.80 13.22
CA TYR A 341 -3.42 4.21 13.21
C TYR A 341 -4.23 5.09 14.13
N TYR A 342 -5.55 4.98 14.01
CA TYR A 342 -6.43 5.84 14.77
C TYR A 342 -6.32 5.53 16.27
N ARG A 343 -5.93 4.32 16.66
CA ARG A 343 -5.70 3.96 18.06
C ARG A 343 -4.50 4.70 18.64
N PHE A 344 -3.38 4.74 17.90
CA PHE A 344 -2.20 5.51 18.30
C PHE A 344 -2.49 7.01 18.35
N MET A 345 -3.14 7.57 17.32
CA MET A 345 -3.51 9.00 17.34
C MET A 345 -4.53 9.33 18.43
N ASN A 346 -5.44 8.42 18.77
CA ASN A 346 -6.40 8.57 19.88
C ASN A 346 -5.76 8.53 21.27
N ILE A 347 -4.49 8.13 21.38
CA ILE A 347 -3.70 8.29 22.61
C ILE A 347 -2.63 9.39 22.44
N GLY A 348 -2.82 10.32 21.51
CA GLY A 348 -2.01 11.52 21.37
C GLY A 348 -0.65 11.30 20.72
N MET A 349 -0.45 10.16 20.04
CA MET A 349 0.73 9.94 19.22
C MET A 349 0.59 10.62 17.86
N ARG A 350 1.71 11.02 17.29
CA ARG A 350 1.78 11.53 15.93
C ARG A 350 2.30 10.41 15.03
N VAL A 351 1.48 10.00 14.07
CA VAL A 351 1.74 8.84 13.22
C VAL A 351 1.77 9.29 11.76
N PRO A 352 2.95 9.62 11.21
CA PRO A 352 3.09 9.91 9.79
C PRO A 352 2.72 8.72 8.91
N PHE A 353 1.91 8.97 7.89
CA PHE A 353 1.46 7.93 6.96
C PHE A 353 2.46 7.75 5.83
N SER A 354 2.76 6.48 5.54
CA SER A 354 3.61 6.01 4.46
C SER A 354 2.94 4.82 3.75
N THR A 355 3.42 4.47 2.56
CA THR A 355 3.02 3.27 1.81
C THR A 355 4.08 2.94 0.75
N GLY A 356 4.10 1.68 0.35
CA GLY A 356 4.91 1.17 -0.75
C GLY A 356 4.26 -0.08 -1.33
N THR A 357 5.00 -0.87 -2.10
CA THR A 357 4.43 -2.03 -2.80
C THR A 357 4.98 -3.36 -2.32
N ASP A 358 5.99 -3.39 -1.45
CA ASP A 358 6.64 -4.60 -0.90
C ASP A 358 7.29 -5.47 -2.00
N TRP A 359 6.52 -6.16 -2.84
CA TRP A 359 7.04 -6.99 -3.95
C TRP A 359 6.64 -6.46 -5.32
N PHE A 360 7.64 -6.05 -6.11
CA PHE A 360 7.43 -5.35 -7.37
C PHE A 360 6.54 -4.11 -7.21
N ILE A 361 6.44 -3.26 -8.21
CA ILE A 361 5.51 -2.12 -8.18
C ILE A 361 4.14 -2.66 -8.64
N PHE A 362 3.46 -3.47 -7.84
CA PHE A 362 2.22 -4.14 -8.30
C PHE A 362 1.03 -3.19 -8.47
N ASP A 363 1.01 -2.08 -7.73
CA ASP A 363 -0.03 -1.07 -7.72
C ASP A 363 0.58 0.34 -7.82
N PHE A 364 -0.25 1.36 -7.90
CA PHE A 364 0.19 2.75 -7.86
C PHE A 364 0.44 3.28 -6.43
N SER A 365 0.44 2.43 -5.39
CA SER A 365 0.70 2.83 -4.00
C SER A 365 1.97 3.66 -3.85
N ARG A 366 1.82 4.87 -3.32
CA ARG A 366 2.92 5.79 -3.01
C ARG A 366 2.52 6.80 -1.93
N VAL A 367 3.52 7.41 -1.33
CA VAL A 367 3.37 8.54 -0.43
C VAL A 367 3.86 9.82 -1.12
N PHE A 368 3.11 10.91 -0.97
CA PHE A 368 3.54 12.25 -1.30
C PHE A 368 3.95 12.97 -0.01
N VAL A 369 5.02 13.75 -0.08
CA VAL A 369 5.46 14.63 1.00
C VAL A 369 5.65 16.05 0.49
N GLU A 370 5.43 17.04 1.36
CA GLU A 370 5.60 18.45 1.03
C GLU A 370 7.08 18.86 1.13
N VAL A 371 7.76 18.99 -0.01
CA VAL A 371 9.17 19.38 -0.10
C VAL A 371 9.36 20.40 -1.23
N PRO A 372 9.66 21.66 -0.89
CA PRO A 372 10.06 22.64 -1.88
C PRO A 372 11.33 22.19 -2.60
N GLN A 373 11.47 22.50 -3.90
CA GLN A 373 12.65 22.12 -4.67
C GLN A 373 13.99 22.61 -4.06
N PRO A 374 15.13 21.94 -4.32
CA PRO A 374 15.28 20.65 -4.99
C PRO A 374 14.91 19.45 -4.10
N LEU A 375 14.46 18.35 -4.72
CA LEU A 375 14.25 17.06 -4.06
C LEU A 375 15.60 16.42 -3.73
N THR A 376 15.78 16.05 -2.47
CA THR A 376 16.86 15.19 -2.00
C THR A 376 16.27 14.17 -1.04
N ILE A 377 16.89 12.99 -0.92
CA ILE A 377 16.44 11.95 0.01
C ILE A 377 16.32 12.49 1.46
N PRO A 378 17.30 13.23 2.02
CA PRO A 378 17.19 13.73 3.39
C PRO A 378 16.01 14.69 3.61
N ARG A 379 15.75 15.61 2.68
CA ARG A 379 14.62 16.54 2.77
C ARG A 379 13.29 15.82 2.64
N TRP A 380 13.23 14.83 1.76
CA TRP A 380 12.04 14.00 1.57
C TRP A 380 11.72 13.18 2.83
N LEU A 381 12.72 12.55 3.42
CA LEU A 381 12.56 11.81 4.66
C LEU A 381 12.23 12.73 5.84
N GLU A 382 12.84 13.92 5.95
CA GLU A 382 12.46 14.89 6.97
C GLU A 382 10.98 15.27 6.90
N ALA A 383 10.46 15.56 5.70
CA ALA A 383 9.04 15.86 5.51
C ALA A 383 8.14 14.66 5.83
N LEU A 384 8.57 13.44 5.48
CA LEU A 384 7.86 12.21 5.86
C LEU A 384 7.77 12.09 7.39
N ARG A 385 8.90 12.20 8.12
CA ARG A 385 8.94 12.11 9.58
C ARG A 385 8.13 13.22 10.27
N ALA A 386 8.01 14.38 9.63
CA ALA A 386 7.18 15.48 10.10
C ALA A 386 5.67 15.25 9.88
N GLY A 387 5.27 14.19 9.17
CA GLY A 387 3.86 13.94 8.84
C GLY A 387 3.30 14.88 7.79
N LYS A 388 4.15 15.61 7.05
CA LYS A 388 3.74 16.46 5.93
C LYS A 388 3.47 15.61 4.70
N SER A 389 2.55 14.65 4.83
CA SER A 389 2.39 13.57 3.87
C SER A 389 0.93 13.18 3.62
N PHE A 390 0.71 12.53 2.47
CA PHE A 390 -0.49 11.74 2.22
C PHE A 390 -0.14 10.50 1.40
N ILE A 391 -0.89 9.42 1.59
CA ILE A 391 -0.74 8.17 0.86
C ILE A 391 -1.87 8.00 -0.16
N THR A 392 -1.60 7.32 -1.27
CA THR A 392 -2.60 7.05 -2.30
C THR A 392 -2.16 5.96 -3.27
N ASN A 393 -3.12 5.33 -3.94
CA ASN A 393 -2.91 4.57 -5.17
C ASN A 393 -3.78 5.07 -6.35
N GLY A 394 -4.27 6.31 -6.27
CA GLY A 394 -5.07 6.93 -7.32
C GLY A 394 -5.39 8.41 -7.04
N PRO A 395 -6.31 8.73 -6.11
CA PRO A 395 -6.73 10.09 -5.82
C PRO A 395 -5.63 10.92 -5.17
N LEU A 396 -5.47 12.16 -5.61
CA LEU A 396 -4.51 13.13 -5.08
C LEU A 396 -5.27 14.05 -4.14
N LEU A 397 -4.81 14.15 -2.89
CA LEU A 397 -5.54 14.77 -1.77
C LEU A 397 -4.93 16.11 -1.38
N GLU A 398 -5.79 17.05 -0.98
CA GLU A 398 -5.43 18.33 -0.38
C GLU A 398 -6.31 18.54 0.86
N LEU A 399 -5.68 18.76 2.02
CA LEU A 399 -6.35 19.06 3.28
C LEU A 399 -5.80 20.36 3.84
N GLN A 400 -6.69 21.25 4.26
CA GLN A 400 -6.38 22.44 5.02
C GLN A 400 -7.37 22.59 6.17
N VAL A 401 -6.86 22.86 7.37
CA VAL A 401 -7.60 23.14 8.59
C VAL A 401 -7.20 24.56 9.02
N ASP A 402 -8.08 25.54 8.78
CA ASP A 402 -7.73 26.97 8.79
C ASP A 402 -6.47 27.28 7.95
N GLN A 403 -5.32 27.49 8.60
CA GLN A 403 -4.02 27.77 7.95
C GLN A 403 -3.03 26.61 8.06
N CYS A 404 -3.45 25.47 8.63
CA CYS A 404 -2.62 24.31 8.89
C CYS A 404 -2.87 23.19 7.87
N GLY A 405 -1.81 22.45 7.53
CA GLY A 405 -1.84 21.26 6.69
C GLY A 405 -1.44 19.99 7.44
N PRO A 406 -1.44 18.82 6.77
CA PRO A 406 -1.00 17.56 7.35
C PRO A 406 0.36 17.68 8.06
N GLY A 407 0.47 17.10 9.27
CA GLY A 407 1.66 17.15 10.10
C GLY A 407 1.71 18.35 11.07
N ASP A 408 0.96 19.42 10.80
CA ASP A 408 0.93 20.59 11.67
C ASP A 408 0.15 20.34 12.97
N VAL A 409 0.39 21.22 13.94
CA VAL A 409 -0.28 21.23 15.25
C VAL A 409 -0.97 22.57 15.46
N LEU A 410 -2.30 22.53 15.53
CA LEU A 410 -3.13 23.67 15.87
C LEU A 410 -3.27 23.76 17.39
N ARG A 411 -2.85 24.89 17.98
CA ARG A 411 -2.92 25.14 19.43
C ARG A 411 -4.07 26.09 19.74
N LEU A 412 -5.09 25.57 20.41
CA LEU A 412 -6.30 26.29 20.78
C LEU A 412 -6.34 26.50 22.29
N SER A 413 -6.68 27.71 22.75
CA SER A 413 -6.84 28.00 24.17
C SER A 413 -8.24 27.66 24.70
N GLN A 414 -9.25 27.62 23.82
CA GLN A 414 -10.65 27.37 24.15
C GLN A 414 -11.37 26.70 22.97
N PRO A 415 -12.52 26.03 23.21
CA PRO A 415 -13.34 25.46 22.15
C PRO A 415 -13.61 26.48 21.05
N THR A 416 -13.41 26.08 19.79
CA THR A 416 -13.45 26.96 18.63
C THR A 416 -14.00 26.21 17.42
N GLN A 417 -14.66 26.93 16.52
CA GLN A 417 -15.05 26.41 15.22
C GLN A 417 -13.90 26.60 14.22
N LEU A 418 -13.48 25.52 13.57
CA LEU A 418 -12.43 25.54 12.54
C LEU A 418 -13.07 25.41 11.15
N GLU A 419 -12.50 26.09 10.15
CA GLU A 419 -12.88 25.88 8.75
C GLU A 419 -12.01 24.78 8.14
N ILE A 420 -12.65 23.72 7.62
CA ILE A 420 -11.95 22.65 6.90
C ILE A 420 -12.16 22.80 5.41
N ARG A 421 -11.08 22.74 4.64
CA ARG A 421 -11.11 22.64 3.18
C ARG A 421 -10.49 21.30 2.79
N GLY A 422 -11.29 20.46 2.13
CA GLY A 422 -10.87 19.15 1.64
C GLY A 422 -11.11 19.04 0.16
N ARG A 423 -10.10 18.57 -0.59
CA ARG A 423 -10.20 18.33 -2.03
C ARG A 423 -9.52 17.02 -2.40
N ALA A 424 -10.12 16.30 -3.36
CA ALA A 424 -9.45 15.22 -4.05
C ALA A 424 -9.75 15.25 -5.55
N VAL A 425 -8.76 14.85 -6.35
CA VAL A 425 -8.91 14.57 -7.78
C VAL A 425 -8.32 13.22 -8.13
N GLY A 426 -8.91 12.48 -9.07
CA GLY A 426 -8.41 11.16 -9.45
C GLY A 426 -8.93 10.72 -10.81
N ARG A 427 -8.19 9.84 -11.48
CA ARG A 427 -8.54 9.32 -12.80
C ARG A 427 -9.83 8.51 -12.80
N CYS A 428 -10.03 7.70 -11.76
CA CYS A 428 -11.22 6.88 -11.56
C CYS A 428 -12.21 7.54 -10.59
N ASP A 429 -13.48 7.14 -10.66
CA ASP A 429 -14.50 7.56 -9.68
C ASP A 429 -14.16 7.00 -8.29
N PHE A 430 -13.60 7.85 -7.44
CA PHE A 430 -13.25 7.49 -6.07
C PHE A 430 -14.43 7.60 -5.10
N GLN A 431 -15.65 7.79 -5.63
CA GLN A 431 -16.96 7.83 -4.95
C GLN A 431 -17.16 9.01 -4.00
N LYS A 432 -16.27 9.24 -3.02
CA LYS A 432 -16.37 10.37 -2.08
C LYS A 432 -15.05 10.64 -1.36
N ILE A 433 -14.91 11.87 -0.87
CA ILE A 433 -13.98 12.23 0.22
C ILE A 433 -14.71 12.28 1.56
N GLU A 434 -14.00 11.97 2.63
CA GLU A 434 -14.46 12.00 4.01
C GLU A 434 -13.50 12.81 4.87
N VAL A 435 -14.02 13.77 5.63
CA VAL A 435 -13.28 14.43 6.71
C VAL A 435 -13.46 13.59 7.97
N ILE A 436 -12.34 13.22 8.58
CA ILE A 436 -12.28 12.40 9.79
C ILE A 436 -11.86 13.29 10.95
N HIS A 437 -12.59 13.25 12.07
CA HIS A 437 -12.19 13.87 13.34
C HIS A 437 -12.23 12.79 14.43
N ASN A 438 -11.10 12.55 15.09
CA ASN A 438 -10.97 11.58 16.18
C ASN A 438 -11.51 10.17 15.86
N GLY A 439 -11.37 9.75 14.60
CA GLY A 439 -11.81 8.44 14.07
C GLY A 439 -13.24 8.41 13.53
N SER A 440 -13.99 9.51 13.61
CA SER A 440 -15.37 9.59 13.10
C SER A 440 -15.46 10.42 11.83
N VAL A 441 -16.28 9.98 10.87
CA VAL A 441 -16.60 10.79 9.67
C VAL A 441 -17.53 11.92 10.09
N VAL A 442 -17.07 13.16 9.94
CA VAL A 442 -17.81 14.37 10.35
C VAL A 442 -18.32 15.18 9.16
N ALA A 443 -17.74 15.00 7.98
CA ALA A 443 -18.26 15.52 6.73
C ALA A 443 -17.89 14.58 5.57
N SER A 444 -18.68 14.60 4.50
CA SER A 444 -18.34 13.86 3.28
C SER A 444 -18.88 14.58 2.04
N LYS A 445 -18.24 14.32 0.91
CA LYS A 445 -18.66 14.85 -0.39
C LYS A 445 -18.43 13.82 -1.48
N ALA A 446 -19.47 13.54 -2.26
CA ALA A 446 -19.38 12.66 -3.42
C ALA A 446 -18.45 13.25 -4.49
N SER A 447 -17.72 12.36 -5.17
CA SER A 447 -16.97 12.69 -6.37
C SER A 447 -17.93 12.97 -7.53
N SER A 448 -17.47 13.78 -8.49
CA SER A 448 -18.20 14.09 -9.72
C SER A 448 -17.24 14.16 -10.91
N PRO A 449 -17.67 13.76 -12.11
CA PRO A 449 -16.82 13.81 -13.30
C PRO A 449 -16.56 15.27 -13.71
N VAL A 450 -15.30 15.55 -14.06
CA VAL A 450 -14.83 16.83 -14.62
C VAL A 450 -13.87 16.50 -15.75
N GLY A 451 -14.24 16.76 -17.00
CA GLY A 451 -13.44 16.29 -18.15
C GLY A 451 -13.35 14.76 -18.18
N GLY A 452 -12.14 14.21 -18.28
CA GLY A 452 -11.82 12.78 -18.24
C GLY A 452 -11.34 12.28 -16.87
N HIS A 453 -11.60 13.01 -15.79
CA HIS A 453 -11.25 12.64 -14.42
C HIS A 453 -12.40 12.97 -13.44
N PHE A 454 -12.19 12.71 -12.15
CA PHE A 454 -13.16 12.95 -11.08
C PHE A 454 -12.61 13.94 -10.05
N LYS A 455 -13.51 14.74 -9.47
CA LYS A 455 -13.22 15.74 -8.43
C LYS A 455 -14.27 15.69 -7.32
N ALA A 456 -13.81 15.86 -6.08
CA ALA A 456 -14.62 16.19 -4.93
C ALA A 456 -13.96 17.34 -4.17
N GLU A 457 -14.77 18.30 -3.70
CA GLU A 457 -14.30 19.44 -2.91
C GLU A 457 -15.39 19.84 -1.92
N LEU A 458 -14.98 20.09 -0.68
CA LEU A 458 -15.85 20.57 0.38
C LEU A 458 -15.16 21.65 1.21
N THR A 459 -15.98 22.56 1.72
CA THR A 459 -15.62 23.46 2.81
C THR A 459 -16.67 23.30 3.90
N CYS A 460 -16.28 22.96 5.11
CA CYS A 460 -17.22 22.80 6.22
C CYS A 460 -16.65 23.31 7.55
N PRO A 461 -17.47 23.99 8.37
CA PRO A 461 -17.10 24.29 9.74
C PRO A 461 -17.16 23.01 10.59
N ILE A 462 -16.22 22.86 11.52
CA ILE A 462 -16.25 21.79 12.54
C ILE A 462 -16.03 22.43 13.91
N GLU A 463 -16.94 22.12 14.84
CA GLU A 463 -16.79 22.48 16.24
C GLU A 463 -15.73 21.59 16.89
N VAL A 464 -14.68 22.21 17.44
CA VAL A 464 -13.62 21.52 18.17
C VAL A 464 -13.76 21.90 19.64
N ASN A 465 -14.25 20.95 20.43
CA ASN A 465 -14.48 21.07 21.87
C ASN A 465 -13.57 20.17 22.72
N GLU A 466 -12.74 19.36 22.07
CA GLU A 466 -11.78 18.46 22.69
C GLU A 466 -10.46 18.46 21.89
N PRO A 467 -9.31 18.13 22.52
CA PRO A 467 -8.09 17.82 21.79
C PRO A 467 -8.33 16.69 20.79
N GLY A 468 -7.54 16.65 19.71
CA GLY A 468 -7.84 15.68 18.66
C GLY A 468 -6.93 15.73 17.45
N TRP A 469 -7.45 15.20 16.36
CA TRP A 469 -6.80 15.19 15.07
C TRP A 469 -7.84 15.17 13.95
N ILE A 470 -7.52 15.82 12.82
CA ILE A 470 -8.35 15.90 11.63
C ILE A 470 -7.58 15.36 10.42
N ALA A 471 -8.21 14.54 9.60
CA ALA A 471 -7.62 14.01 8.37
C ALA A 471 -8.64 13.95 7.21
N LEU A 472 -8.13 13.85 5.98
CA LEU A 472 -8.94 13.63 4.79
C LEU A 472 -8.70 12.22 4.24
N ARG A 473 -9.78 11.51 3.94
CA ARG A 473 -9.75 10.11 3.50
C ARG A 473 -10.58 9.90 2.24
N VAL A 474 -10.08 8.99 1.40
CA VAL A 474 -10.81 8.26 0.37
C VAL A 474 -10.65 6.77 0.67
N ASN A 475 -11.77 6.05 0.74
CA ASN A 475 -11.78 4.59 0.88
C ASN A 475 -12.89 4.03 -0.02
N SER A 476 -12.51 3.34 -1.09
CA SER A 476 -13.44 2.90 -2.13
C SER A 476 -13.17 1.46 -2.57
N GLN A 477 -14.24 0.77 -2.98
CA GLN A 477 -14.14 -0.55 -3.62
C GLN A 477 -13.95 -0.45 -5.14
N VAL A 478 -13.92 0.77 -5.69
CA VAL A 478 -13.62 0.98 -7.11
C VAL A 478 -12.18 0.57 -7.39
N LYS A 479 -11.97 -0.11 -8.52
CA LYS A 479 -10.66 -0.57 -8.95
C LYS A 479 -9.96 0.49 -9.80
N ASN A 480 -8.69 0.74 -9.52
CA ASN A 480 -7.82 1.47 -10.44
C ASN A 480 -7.46 0.61 -11.67
N GLU A 481 -6.62 1.15 -12.55
CA GLU A 481 -6.21 0.54 -13.82
C GLU A 481 -5.41 -0.76 -13.63
N LEU A 482 -4.77 -0.91 -12.47
CA LEU A 482 -3.96 -2.08 -12.09
C LEU A 482 -4.75 -3.10 -11.25
N GLY A 483 -6.02 -2.81 -10.93
CA GLY A 483 -6.92 -3.72 -10.20
C GLY A 483 -6.92 -3.59 -8.68
N GLY A 484 -6.17 -2.64 -8.12
CA GLY A 484 -6.19 -2.28 -6.70
C GLY A 484 -7.46 -1.53 -6.31
N ASN A 485 -7.99 -1.78 -5.11
CA ASN A 485 -9.05 -0.92 -4.55
C ASN A 485 -8.49 0.46 -4.30
N ILE A 486 -9.23 1.51 -4.67
CA ILE A 486 -8.80 2.88 -4.51
C ILE A 486 -8.80 3.29 -3.04
N PHE A 487 -7.68 3.84 -2.58
CA PHE A 487 -7.55 4.49 -1.29
C PHE A 487 -6.77 5.79 -1.40
N GLY A 488 -6.96 6.64 -0.39
CA GLY A 488 -6.18 7.85 -0.17
C GLY A 488 -6.35 8.32 1.26
N HIS A 489 -5.28 8.76 1.92
CA HIS A 489 -5.40 9.28 3.28
C HIS A 489 -4.27 10.25 3.59
N THR A 490 -4.60 11.42 4.11
CA THR A 490 -3.59 12.38 4.58
C THR A 490 -3.05 11.94 5.94
N SER A 491 -1.80 12.25 6.27
CA SER A 491 -1.43 12.41 7.66
C SER A 491 -2.35 13.45 8.33
N ALA A 492 -2.49 13.39 9.64
CA ALA A 492 -3.44 14.26 10.35
C ALA A 492 -2.88 15.67 10.59
N VAL A 493 -3.79 16.64 10.72
CA VAL A 493 -3.56 17.88 11.47
C VAL A 493 -3.91 17.61 12.92
N TYR A 494 -3.01 17.89 13.85
CA TYR A 494 -3.21 17.63 15.27
C TYR A 494 -3.77 18.87 15.98
N ILE A 495 -4.58 18.64 17.01
CA ILE A 495 -5.24 19.68 17.79
C ILE A 495 -4.83 19.53 19.25
N GLU A 496 -4.12 20.54 19.75
CA GLU A 496 -3.89 20.76 21.18
C GLU A 496 -4.95 21.76 21.68
N LEU A 497 -5.73 21.40 22.71
CA LEU A 497 -6.74 22.27 23.29
C LEU A 497 -6.49 22.48 24.78
N ALA A 498 -6.37 23.74 25.19
CA ALA A 498 -6.08 24.14 26.57
C ALA A 498 -4.85 23.39 27.14
N GLU A 499 -3.77 23.35 26.34
CA GLU A 499 -2.50 22.64 26.63
C GLU A 499 -2.64 21.12 26.80
N LYS A 500 -3.79 20.54 26.46
CA LYS A 500 -4.03 19.10 26.47
C LYS A 500 -3.97 18.51 25.06
N ASN A 501 -3.46 17.28 25.01
CA ASN A 501 -3.52 16.42 23.84
C ASN A 501 -4.64 15.40 23.98
N ILE A 502 -5.06 14.81 22.87
CA ILE A 502 -6.04 13.72 22.91
C ILE A 502 -5.47 12.54 23.68
N PHE A 503 -6.29 11.98 24.56
CA PHE A 503 -6.03 10.70 25.20
C PHE A 503 -7.34 10.00 25.50
N LYS A 504 -7.57 8.85 24.86
CA LYS A 504 -8.73 7.99 25.10
C LYS A 504 -8.31 6.83 26.01
N PRO A 505 -8.69 6.82 27.31
CA PRO A 505 -8.28 5.80 28.26
C PRO A 505 -8.63 4.38 27.84
N ASP A 506 -9.78 4.18 27.20
CA ASP A 506 -10.22 2.84 26.78
C ASP A 506 -9.36 2.30 25.65
N VAL A 507 -8.93 3.14 24.70
CA VAL A 507 -7.97 2.77 23.65
C VAL A 507 -6.62 2.40 24.26
N ALA A 508 -6.15 3.15 25.26
CA ALA A 508 -4.90 2.82 25.95
C ALA A 508 -4.99 1.46 26.67
N LYS A 509 -6.13 1.12 27.27
CA LYS A 509 -6.36 -0.19 27.89
C LYS A 509 -6.36 -1.32 26.85
N GLU A 510 -6.97 -1.11 25.68
CA GLU A 510 -6.93 -2.07 24.58
C GLU A 510 -5.49 -2.32 24.10
N LEU A 511 -4.69 -1.27 23.92
CA LEU A 511 -3.27 -1.41 23.54
C LEU A 511 -2.44 -2.14 24.61
N ILE A 512 -2.77 -1.97 25.89
CA ILE A 512 -2.17 -2.76 26.98
C ILE A 512 -2.55 -4.24 26.83
N ILE A 513 -3.80 -4.55 26.51
CA ILE A 513 -4.27 -5.94 26.28
C ILE A 513 -3.51 -6.56 25.11
N ASP A 514 -3.33 -5.84 24.00
CA ASP A 514 -2.58 -6.32 22.82
C ASP A 514 -1.12 -6.65 23.18
N MET A 515 -0.46 -5.82 24.00
CA MET A 515 0.89 -6.09 24.47
C MET A 515 0.94 -7.30 25.40
N GLN A 516 -0.07 -7.51 26.26
CA GLN A 516 -0.18 -8.70 27.10
C GLN A 516 -0.41 -9.98 26.27
N GLU A 517 -1.23 -9.90 25.23
CA GLU A 517 -1.42 -10.98 24.26
C GLU A 517 -0.15 -11.30 23.49
N SER A 518 0.60 -10.26 23.12
CA SER A 518 1.91 -10.40 22.48
C SER A 518 2.90 -11.10 23.40
N ILE A 519 3.00 -10.72 24.67
CA ILE A 519 3.83 -11.42 25.67
C ILE A 519 3.45 -12.90 25.73
N ARG A 520 2.17 -13.24 25.89
CA ARG A 520 1.71 -14.64 25.95
C ARG A 520 2.10 -15.44 24.71
N ALA A 521 1.91 -14.87 23.52
CA ALA A 521 2.25 -15.53 22.27
C ALA A 521 3.77 -15.72 22.10
N ILE A 522 4.58 -14.76 22.55
CA ILE A 522 6.04 -14.85 22.51
C ILE A 522 6.52 -15.92 23.48
N GLU A 523 5.99 -15.97 24.70
CA GLU A 523 6.31 -17.02 25.68
C GLU A 523 5.95 -18.43 25.18
N GLU A 524 4.84 -18.55 24.42
CA GLU A 524 4.41 -19.83 23.87
C GLU A 524 5.25 -20.29 22.66
N LYS A 525 5.63 -19.36 21.77
CA LYS A 525 6.14 -19.69 20.43
C LYS A 525 7.62 -19.41 20.22
N ALA A 526 8.19 -18.44 20.92
CA ALA A 526 9.55 -18.01 20.66
C ALA A 526 10.59 -19.00 21.21
N VAL A 527 11.71 -19.10 20.51
CA VAL A 527 12.85 -19.93 20.88
C VAL A 527 13.95 -19.03 21.40
N PHE A 528 14.28 -19.13 22.68
CA PHE A 528 15.37 -18.39 23.31
C PHE A 528 16.50 -19.33 23.75
N ALA A 529 17.73 -18.85 23.73
CA ALA A 529 18.87 -19.62 24.24
C ALA A 529 18.81 -19.76 25.77
N ASP A 530 18.38 -18.71 26.46
CA ASP A 530 18.23 -18.70 27.92
C ASP A 530 17.13 -17.71 28.39
N GLY A 531 16.93 -17.63 29.71
CA GLY A 531 15.95 -16.74 30.31
C GLY A 531 16.28 -15.25 30.17
N THR A 532 17.56 -14.89 30.00
CA THR A 532 18.00 -13.50 29.84
C THR A 532 17.58 -12.95 28.49
N GLU A 533 17.79 -13.71 27.41
CA GLU A 533 17.32 -13.34 26.06
C GLU A 533 15.80 -13.12 26.07
N ARG A 534 15.06 -14.08 26.64
CA ARG A 534 13.60 -13.98 26.79
C ARG A 534 13.20 -12.72 27.53
N ASP A 535 13.79 -12.47 28.69
CA ASP A 535 13.40 -11.33 29.53
C ASP A 535 13.74 -9.99 28.87
N GLN A 536 14.85 -9.90 28.12
CA GLN A 536 15.18 -8.71 27.34
C GLN A 536 14.14 -8.41 26.25
N VAL A 537 13.65 -9.43 25.53
CA VAL A 537 12.57 -9.23 24.55
C VAL A 537 11.27 -8.84 25.24
N LEU A 538 10.85 -9.58 26.27
CA LEU A 538 9.58 -9.32 26.96
C LEU A 538 9.56 -7.97 27.69
N ASN A 539 10.72 -7.46 28.12
CA ASN A 539 10.80 -6.17 28.79
C ASN A 539 10.35 -4.99 27.92
N ILE A 540 10.53 -5.05 26.60
CA ILE A 540 10.04 -4.01 25.68
C ILE A 540 8.52 -3.82 25.81
N TYR A 541 7.79 -4.92 25.92
CA TYR A 541 6.34 -4.93 26.09
C TYR A 541 5.95 -4.48 27.50
N ARG A 542 6.68 -4.94 28.53
CA ARG A 542 6.44 -4.55 29.92
C ARG A 542 6.66 -3.05 30.14
N GLU A 543 7.67 -2.48 29.49
CA GLU A 543 7.95 -1.04 29.49
C GLU A 543 6.84 -0.25 28.78
N GLY A 544 6.38 -0.72 27.60
CA GLY A 544 5.23 -0.13 26.92
C GLY A 544 3.96 -0.13 27.79
N ILE A 545 3.66 -1.26 28.43
CA ILE A 545 2.54 -1.40 29.38
C ILE A 545 2.71 -0.44 30.57
N ALA A 546 3.90 -0.36 31.15
CA ALA A 546 4.17 0.53 32.27
C ALA A 546 4.00 2.01 31.89
N ASN A 547 4.46 2.41 30.71
CA ASN A 547 4.32 3.77 30.19
C ASN A 547 2.84 4.15 30.00
N LEU A 548 2.02 3.27 29.41
CA LEU A 548 0.59 3.52 29.26
C LEU A 548 -0.15 3.54 30.59
N ASN A 549 0.15 2.63 31.52
CA ASN A 549 -0.43 2.64 32.87
C ASN A 549 -0.08 3.93 33.64
N LYS A 550 1.17 4.39 33.53
CA LYS A 550 1.58 5.67 34.13
C LYS A 550 0.75 6.81 33.57
N ARG A 551 0.58 6.90 32.25
CA ARG A 551 -0.25 7.93 31.63
C ARG A 551 -1.73 7.84 32.04
N LEU A 552 -2.29 6.63 32.11
CA LEU A 552 -3.65 6.39 32.60
C LEU A 552 -3.87 6.89 34.04
N SER A 553 -2.83 6.86 34.88
CA SER A 553 -2.91 7.37 36.26
C SER A 553 -2.82 8.89 36.41
N GLN A 554 -2.46 9.59 35.32
CA GLN A 554 -2.28 11.05 35.29
C GLN A 554 -3.47 11.80 34.71
N GLU A 555 -4.40 11.07 34.09
CA GLU A 555 -5.69 11.55 33.55
C GLU A 555 -6.78 11.41 34.60
#